data_AF-A0A8J4SMN3-F1
#
_entry.id   AF-A0A8J4SMN3-F1
#
_cell.length_a   1.000
_cell.length_b   1.000
_cell.length_c   1.000
_cell.angle_alpha   90.00
_cell.angle_beta   90.00
_cell.angle_gamma   90.00
#
_symmetry.space_group_name_H-M   'P 1'
#
loop_
_entity.id
_entity.type
_entity.pdbx_description
1 polymer ?
#
loop_
_entity_poly.entity_id
_entity_poly.type
_entity_poly.pdbx_seq_one_letter_code
_entity_poly.pdbx_strand_id
1 'polypeptide(L)'
;MNRQVLAEATSLHDGPVPVYLMEEIANTSKASARDAEKIADFMLGRLNKSNLNVKLKALQIISFCIREGGPAFTEAIREEEQELSAYLRT
;
A
#
# COMPACT_ATOMS: atom_id res chain seq x y z
N MET A 1 -8.26 5.71 -8.14
CA MET A 1 -8.55 4.67 -7.14
C MET A 1 -9.63 5.13 -6.17
N ASN A 2 -10.58 4.26 -5.83
CA ASN A 2 -11.60 4.52 -4.81
C ASN A 2 -11.00 4.37 -3.41
N ARG A 3 -11.01 5.46 -2.63
CA ARG A 3 -10.48 5.47 -1.26
C ARG A 3 -11.22 4.51 -0.32
N GLN A 4 -12.48 4.19 -0.61
CA GLN A 4 -13.29 3.27 0.18
C GLN A 4 -12.70 1.84 0.16
N VAL A 5 -12.29 1.36 -1.02
CA VAL A 5 -11.68 0.03 -1.20
C VAL A 5 -10.39 -0.08 -0.37
N LEU A 6 -9.55 0.96 -0.40
CA LEU A 6 -8.31 1.00 0.38
C LEU A 6 -8.59 1.02 1.91
N ALA A 7 -9.63 1.72 2.34
CA ALA A 7 -10.04 1.77 3.75
C ALA A 7 -10.62 0.43 4.23
N GLU A 8 -11.39 -0.25 3.39
CA GLU A 8 -11.96 -1.56 3.67
C GLU A 8 -10.86 -2.63 3.77
N ALA A 9 -9.95 -2.66 2.79
CA ALA A 9 -8.82 -3.58 2.75
C ALA A 9 -7.88 -3.41 3.95
N THR A 10 -7.86 -2.23 4.57
CA THR A 10 -7.03 -1.92 5.75
C THR A 10 -7.85 -1.70 7.02
N SER A 11 -9.08 -2.22 7.06
CA SER A 11 -9.98 -2.13 8.22
C SER A 11 -9.39 -2.78 9.48
N LEU A 12 -9.84 -2.32 10.64
CA LEU A 12 -9.38 -2.81 11.95
C LEU A 12 -9.91 -4.20 12.34
N HIS A 13 -10.88 -4.73 11.58
CA HIS A 13 -11.51 -6.02 11.84
C HIS A 13 -10.49 -7.15 11.81
N ASP A 14 -10.67 -8.14 12.68
CA ASP A 14 -9.85 -9.34 12.67
C ASP A 14 -10.09 -10.14 11.38
N GLY A 15 -9.01 -10.77 10.89
CA GLY A 15 -9.01 -11.53 9.64
C GLY A 15 -8.06 -10.98 8.58
N PRO A 16 -7.66 -11.81 7.61
CA PRO A 16 -6.75 -11.41 6.54
C PRO A 16 -7.43 -10.41 5.59
N VAL A 17 -6.63 -9.68 4.80
CA VAL A 17 -7.16 -8.91 3.68
C VAL A 17 -7.82 -9.88 2.68
N PRO A 18 -9.10 -9.69 2.31
CA PRO A 18 -9.71 -10.49 1.26
C PRO A 18 -8.93 -10.42 -0.04
N VAL A 19 -8.69 -11.57 -0.68
CA VAL A 19 -7.85 -11.66 -1.90
C VAL A 19 -8.38 -10.78 -3.03
N TYR A 20 -9.70 -10.75 -3.23
CA TYR A 20 -10.31 -9.93 -4.28
C TYR A 20 -10.02 -8.42 -4.12
N LEU A 21 -9.90 -7.92 -2.89
CA LEU A 21 -9.51 -6.53 -2.63
C LEU A 21 -8.04 -6.30 -2.97
N MET A 22 -7.15 -7.25 -2.67
CA MET A 22 -5.74 -7.15 -3.06
C MET A 22 -5.59 -7.16 -4.59
N GLU A 23 -6.34 -8.03 -5.28
CA GLU A 23 -6.37 -8.10 -6.75
C GLU A 23 -6.92 -6.81 -7.38
N GLU A 24 -8.02 -6.26 -6.84
CA GLU A 24 -8.60 -5.01 -7.31
C GLU A 24 -7.61 -3.83 -7.16
N ILE A 25 -6.93 -3.75 -6.01
CA ILE A 25 -5.92 -2.72 -5.75
C ILE A 25 -4.74 -2.87 -6.71
N ALA A 26 -4.21 -4.09 -6.87
CA ALA A 26 -3.09 -4.36 -7.77
C ALA A 26 -3.45 -4.02 -9.23
N ASN A 27 -4.65 -4.42 -9.69
CA ASN A 27 -5.14 -4.09 -11.02
C ASN A 27 -5.32 -2.58 -11.22
N THR A 28 -5.79 -1.86 -10.19
CA THR A 28 -5.88 -0.40 -10.25
C THR A 28 -4.50 0.24 -10.33
N SER A 29 -3.50 -0.28 -9.61
CA SER A 29 -2.11 0.23 -9.70
C SER A 29 -1.51 0.05 -11.11
N LYS A 30 -1.99 -0.92 -11.90
CA LYS A 30 -1.56 -1.10 -13.30
C LYS A 30 -2.22 -0.10 -14.26
N ALA A 31 -3.35 0.48 -13.88
CA ALA A 31 -4.14 1.34 -14.77
C ALA A 31 -3.46 2.67 -15.05
N SER A 32 -2.76 3.25 -14.07
CA SER A 32 -1.98 4.48 -14.25
C SER A 32 -0.92 4.66 -13.16
N ALA A 33 0.19 5.33 -13.48
CA ALA A 33 1.21 5.70 -12.50
C ALA A 33 0.61 6.54 -11.36
N ARG A 34 -0.26 7.49 -11.70
CA ARG A 34 -0.99 8.32 -10.73
C ARG A 34 -1.80 7.49 -9.72
N ASP A 35 -2.46 6.42 -10.17
CA ASP A 35 -3.21 5.55 -9.26
C ASP A 35 -2.27 4.69 -8.41
N ALA A 36 -1.17 4.20 -8.99
CA ALA A 36 -0.14 3.47 -8.25
C ALA A 36 0.46 4.31 -7.11
N GLU A 37 0.89 5.53 -7.39
CA GLU A 37 1.43 6.49 -6.41
C GLU A 37 0.42 6.73 -5.28
N LYS A 38 -0.84 7.04 -5.62
CA LYS A 38 -1.89 7.25 -4.60
C LYS A 38 -2.16 6.04 -3.71
N ILE A 39 -2.04 4.82 -4.26
CA ILE A 39 -2.18 3.60 -3.49
C ILE A 39 -0.97 3.44 -2.54
N ALA A 40 0.24 3.69 -3.03
CA ALA A 40 1.46 3.64 -2.24
C ALA A 40 1.40 4.62 -1.06
N ASP A 41 1.10 5.90 -1.31
CA ASP A 41 0.93 6.95 -0.30
C ASP A 41 -0.07 6.54 0.78
N PHE A 42 -1.21 5.99 0.35
CA PHE A 42 -2.25 5.56 1.30
C PHE A 42 -1.73 4.44 2.20
N MET A 43 -1.08 3.42 1.62
CA MET A 43 -0.59 2.26 2.37
C MET A 43 0.53 2.65 3.33
N LEU A 44 1.46 3.51 2.91
CA LEU A 44 2.51 4.07 3.77
C LEU A 44 1.89 4.87 4.93
N GLY A 45 0.87 5.68 4.67
CA GLY A 45 0.11 6.39 5.70
C GLY A 45 -0.58 5.47 6.73
N ARG A 46 -0.87 4.21 6.38
CA ARG A 46 -1.41 3.21 7.33
C ARG A 46 -0.34 2.68 8.29
N LEU A 47 0.92 2.66 7.90
CA LEU A 47 2.03 2.18 8.76
C LEU A 47 2.24 3.08 10.00
N ASN A 48 1.80 4.34 9.91
CA ASN A 48 1.84 5.33 11.00
C ASN A 48 0.66 5.23 12.00
N LYS A 49 -0.30 4.30 11.80
CA LYS A 49 -1.45 4.14 12.72
C LYS A 49 -1.08 3.32 13.96
N SER A 50 -1.78 3.49 15.08
CA SER A 50 -1.46 2.74 16.31
C SER A 50 -1.88 1.26 16.25
N ASN A 51 -2.93 0.94 15.51
CA ASN A 51 -3.50 -0.41 15.44
C ASN A 51 -2.64 -1.35 14.58
N LEU A 52 -2.25 -2.50 15.13
CA LEU A 52 -1.38 -3.47 14.48
C LEU A 52 -2.05 -4.21 13.30
N ASN A 53 -3.35 -4.53 13.39
CA ASN A 53 -4.09 -5.16 12.28
C ASN A 53 -4.07 -4.25 11.04
N VAL A 54 -4.26 -2.95 11.25
CA VAL A 54 -4.17 -1.95 10.19
C VAL A 54 -2.79 -1.96 9.51
N LYS A 55 -1.70 -1.99 10.29
CA LYS A 55 -0.34 -2.05 9.75
C LYS A 55 -0.08 -3.34 8.99
N LEU A 56 -0.45 -4.47 9.58
CA LEU A 56 -0.24 -5.79 8.98
C LEU A 56 -0.95 -5.89 7.62
N LYS A 57 -2.20 -5.45 7.54
CA LYS A 57 -2.97 -5.45 6.28
C LYS A 57 -2.35 -4.53 5.23
N ALA A 58 -1.85 -3.36 5.63
CA ALA A 58 -1.14 -2.49 4.71
C ALA A 58 0.14 -3.14 4.16
N LEU A 59 0.94 -3.80 5.02
CA LEU A 59 2.14 -4.53 4.59
C LEU A 59 1.81 -5.70 3.65
N GLN A 60 0.70 -6.42 3.90
CA GLN A 60 0.23 -7.48 3.01
C GLN A 60 -0.10 -6.93 1.62
N ILE A 61 -0.81 -5.79 1.55
CA ILE A 61 -1.16 -5.14 0.28
C ILE A 61 0.09 -4.62 -0.44
N ILE A 62 1.04 -4.00 0.28
CA ILE A 62 2.31 -3.54 -0.30
C ILE A 62 3.06 -4.73 -0.92
N SER A 63 3.23 -5.82 -0.17
CA SER A 63 3.90 -7.03 -0.65
C SER A 63 3.20 -7.66 -1.86
N PHE A 64 1.87 -7.63 -1.89
CA PHE A 64 1.10 -8.10 -3.03
C PHE A 64 1.30 -7.20 -4.26
N CYS A 65 1.21 -5.88 -4.11
CA CYS A 65 1.36 -4.93 -5.22
C CYS A 65 2.78 -4.84 -5.77
N ILE A 66 3.82 -5.12 -4.97
CA ILE A 66 5.20 -5.24 -5.47
C ILE A 66 5.32 -6.40 -6.48
N ARG A 67 4.61 -7.50 -6.24
CA ARG A 67 4.63 -8.69 -7.12
C ARG A 67 3.66 -8.58 -8.29
N GLU A 68 2.45 -8.11 -8.00
CA GLU A 68 1.30 -8.22 -8.90
C GLU A 68 0.78 -6.87 -9.40
N GLY A 69 1.37 -5.74 -8.98
CA GLY A 69 0.92 -4.38 -9.33
C GLY A 69 1.64 -3.76 -10.54
N GLY A 70 1.44 -2.47 -10.75
CA GLY A 70 2.16 -1.68 -11.75
C GLY A 70 3.56 -1.28 -11.27
N PRO A 71 4.55 -1.12 -12.17
CA PRO A 71 5.93 -0.79 -11.78
C PRO A 71 6.05 0.53 -11.03
N ALA A 72 5.21 1.51 -11.36
CA ALA A 72 5.15 2.80 -10.66
C ALA A 72 4.84 2.66 -9.15
N PHE A 73 4.12 1.61 -8.74
CA PHE A 73 3.86 1.35 -7.33
C PHE A 73 5.16 1.00 -6.60
N THR A 74 5.94 0.09 -7.18
CA THR A 74 7.21 -0.36 -6.60
C THR A 74 8.22 0.78 -6.52
N GLU A 75 8.29 1.64 -7.55
CA GLU A 75 9.17 2.81 -7.51
C GLU A 75 8.73 3.81 -6.43
N ALA A 76 7.43 4.11 -6.30
CA ALA A 76 6.92 4.99 -5.23
C ALA A 76 7.26 4.46 -3.82
N ILE A 77 7.17 3.15 -3.59
CA ILE A 77 7.58 2.55 -2.31
C ILE A 77 9.10 2.69 -2.06
N ARG A 78 9.93 2.59 -3.11
CA ARG A 78 11.39 2.74 -2.99
C ARG A 78 11.83 4.17 -2.75
N GLU A 79 11.18 5.15 -3.38
CA GLU A 79 11.48 6.57 -3.19
C GLU A 79 11.31 6.97 -1.72
N GLU A 80 10.22 6.51 -1.09
CA GLU A 80 9.94 6.71 0.32
C GLU A 80 10.95 6.01 1.25
N GLU A 81 11.39 4.80 0.90
CA GLU A 81 12.47 4.11 1.63
C GLU A 81 13.79 4.90 1.59
N GLN A 82 14.14 5.43 0.41
CA GLN A 82 15.36 6.22 0.22
C GLN A 82 15.31 7.53 1.02
N GLU A 83 14.15 8.19 1.02
CA GLU A 83 13.95 9.42 1.79
C GLU A 83 14.13 9.16 3.30
N LEU A 84 13.48 8.13 3.84
CA LEU A 84 13.64 7.73 5.24
C LEU A 84 15.08 7.35 5.58
N SER A 85 15.74 6.61 4.69
CA SER A 85 17.14 6.20 4.87
C SER A 85 18.12 7.38 4.86
N ALA A 86 17.80 8.46 4.13
CA ALA A 86 18.61 9.67 4.10
C ALA A 86 18.61 10.39 5.45
N TYR A 87 17.46 10.44 6.14
CA TYR A 87 17.34 11.03 7.48
C TYR A 87 18.02 10.20 8.59
N LEU A 88 18.21 8.89 8.39
CA LEU A 88 18.88 8.02 9.36
C LEU A 88 20.42 8.03 9.25
N ARG A 89 20.97 8.70 8.22
CA ARG A 89 22.42 8.82 7.97
C ARG A 89 23.01 10.15 8.47
N THR A 90 22.21 11.01 9.09
CA THR A 90 22.63 12.26 9.76
C THR A 90 22.68 12.08 11.27
#